data_AF-A0A0K9F710-F1
#
_entry.id   AF-A0A0K9F710-F1
#
_cell.length_a   1.000
_cell.length_b   1.000
_cell.length_c   1.000
_cell.angle_alpha   90.00
_cell.angle_beta   90.00
_cell.angle_gamma   90.00
#
_symmetry.space_group_name_H-M   'P 1'
#
loop_
_entity.id
_entity.type
_entity.pdbx_description
1 polymer ?
#
loop_
_entity_poly.entity_id
_entity_poly.type
_entity_poly.pdbx_seq_one_letter_code
_entity_poly.pdbx_strand_id
1 'polypeptide(L)'
;MEIQVIRDHLDIVKLQEKMNDIVFDYLDTSNNYPKAMRELNPLYTQAITFYKEYLDNRAGELPSANTYWHLFIDCCSKLCYFLAASTYYSSNELQKTPEKVEQLLTVAAYSLPSIDQEENEQLLSAIFALYREVVGNEEQTASLRNAVLEQKGAVKQCLQQFKAFVDKEFTE
;
A
#
# COMPACT_ATOMS: atom_id res chain seq x y z
N MET A 1 10.71 -5.74 15.57
CA MET A 1 9.77 -6.70 16.17
C MET A 1 8.87 -7.22 15.07
N GLU A 2 9.00 -8.51 14.77
CA GLU A 2 8.31 -9.22 13.68
C GLU A 2 6.83 -9.47 14.03
N ILE A 3 5.91 -9.25 13.09
CA ILE A 3 4.51 -9.65 13.23
C ILE A 3 4.41 -11.16 13.06
N GLN A 4 3.61 -11.82 13.89
CA GLN A 4 3.52 -13.27 13.86
C GLN A 4 2.68 -13.75 12.68
N VAL A 5 3.05 -14.90 12.12
CA VAL A 5 2.22 -15.68 11.20
C VAL A 5 1.61 -16.82 12.02
N ILE A 6 0.28 -16.85 12.10
CA ILE A 6 -0.48 -17.85 12.86
C ILE A 6 -1.30 -18.66 11.87
N ARG A 7 -1.04 -19.97 11.78
CA ARG A 7 -1.75 -20.89 10.87
C ARG A 7 -1.77 -20.39 9.42
N ASP A 8 -0.61 -20.03 8.89
CA ASP A 8 -0.41 -19.49 7.52
C ASP A 8 -1.03 -18.11 7.25
N HIS A 9 -1.44 -17.39 8.29
CA HIS A 9 -2.01 -16.06 8.19
C HIS A 9 -1.16 -15.07 8.99
N LEU A 10 -0.67 -14.01 8.34
CA LEU A 10 -0.10 -12.86 9.02
C LEU A 10 -1.14 -12.24 9.96
N ASP A 11 -0.75 -11.90 11.18
CA ASP A 11 -1.61 -11.20 12.14
C ASP A 11 -1.89 -9.76 11.66
N ILE A 12 -2.93 -9.60 10.86
CA ILE A 12 -3.35 -8.32 10.27
C ILE A 12 -3.73 -7.31 11.36
N VAL A 13 -4.32 -7.77 12.47
CA VAL A 13 -4.70 -6.87 13.56
C VAL A 13 -3.46 -6.22 14.14
N LYS A 14 -2.41 -7.02 14.41
CA LYS A 14 -1.14 -6.48 14.90
C LYS A 14 -0.42 -5.61 13.86
N LEU A 15 -0.52 -5.93 12.58
CA LEU A 15 0.01 -5.10 11.50
C LEU A 15 -0.66 -3.72 11.47
N GLN A 16 -1.99 -3.70 11.51
CA GLN A 16 -2.79 -2.49 11.46
C GLN A 16 -2.60 -1.62 12.71
N GLU A 17 -2.58 -2.23 13.91
CA GLU A 17 -2.28 -1.52 15.16
C GLU A 17 -0.95 -0.76 15.06
N LYS A 18 0.13 -1.45 14.66
CA LYS A 18 1.45 -0.82 14.55
C LYS A 18 1.49 0.27 13.48
N MET A 19 0.84 0.04 12.34
CA MET A 19 0.74 1.04 11.28
C MET A 19 0.03 2.29 11.81
N ASN A 20 -1.09 2.13 12.51
CA ASN A 20 -1.85 3.24 13.07
C ASN A 20 -1.06 4.01 14.14
N ASP A 21 -0.33 3.30 15.01
CA ASP A 21 0.55 3.93 16.02
C ASP A 21 1.61 4.81 15.35
N ILE A 22 2.25 4.32 14.28
CA ILE A 22 3.25 5.07 13.51
C ILE A 22 2.64 6.30 12.82
N VAL A 23 1.47 6.13 12.20
CA VAL A 23 0.74 7.22 11.53
C VAL A 23 0.40 8.30 12.56
N PHE A 24 -0.19 7.91 13.69
CA PHE A 24 -0.54 8.84 14.74
C PHE A 24 0.67 9.58 15.31
N ASP A 25 1.71 8.86 15.72
CA ASP A 25 2.89 9.44 16.40
C ASP A 25 3.75 10.30 15.48
N TYR A 26 3.86 9.95 14.19
CA TYR A 26 4.85 10.56 13.29
C TYR A 26 4.28 11.29 12.09
N LEU A 27 3.06 11.01 11.64
CA LEU A 27 2.42 11.76 10.56
C LEU A 27 1.49 12.81 11.17
N ASP A 28 0.51 12.37 11.96
CA ASP A 28 -0.59 13.23 12.41
C ASP A 28 -0.16 14.23 13.50
N THR A 29 0.73 13.82 14.41
CA THR A 29 1.08 14.64 15.58
C THR A 29 2.41 15.39 15.45
N SER A 30 3.43 14.81 14.81
CA SER A 30 4.78 15.37 14.85
C SER A 30 5.42 15.69 13.49
N ASN A 31 4.79 15.30 12.36
CA ASN A 31 5.35 15.48 11.01
C ASN A 31 6.79 14.94 10.84
N ASN A 32 7.13 13.87 11.57
CA ASN A 32 8.45 13.24 11.54
C ASN A 32 8.52 12.17 10.43
N TYR A 33 8.38 12.61 9.18
CA TYR A 33 8.37 11.74 8.00
C TYR A 33 9.59 10.81 7.88
N PRO A 34 10.83 11.24 8.17
CA PRO A 34 11.98 10.33 8.13
C PRO A 34 11.93 9.22 9.18
N LYS A 35 11.28 9.45 10.33
CA LYS A 35 11.07 8.40 11.33
C LYS A 35 9.94 7.47 10.93
N ALA A 36 8.82 8.03 10.46
CA ALA A 36 7.71 7.24 9.94
C ALA A 36 8.14 6.31 8.81
N MET A 37 8.88 6.80 7.81
CA MET A 37 9.40 5.98 6.72
C MET A 37 10.23 4.80 7.23
N ARG A 38 11.12 5.05 8.20
CA ARG A 38 11.97 4.00 8.78
C ARG A 38 11.19 2.96 9.57
N GLU A 39 10.07 3.32 10.18
CA GLU A 39 9.24 2.40 10.97
C GLU A 39 8.17 1.69 10.14
N LEU A 40 7.66 2.32 9.08
CA LEU A 40 6.73 1.71 8.13
C LEU A 40 7.42 0.70 7.21
N ASN A 41 8.66 0.97 6.80
CA ASN A 41 9.37 0.12 5.84
C ASN A 41 9.48 -1.36 6.29
N PRO A 42 9.83 -1.69 7.55
CA PRO A 42 9.81 -3.07 8.02
C PRO A 42 8.42 -3.73 7.98
N LEU A 43 7.35 -2.98 8.28
CA LEU A 43 5.98 -3.50 8.18
C LEU A 43 5.63 -3.81 6.73
N TYR A 44 5.99 -2.91 5.82
CA TYR A 44 5.80 -3.06 4.38
C TYR A 44 6.55 -4.29 3.86
N THR A 45 7.85 -4.39 4.15
CA THR A 45 8.69 -5.53 3.76
C THR A 45 8.09 -6.84 4.27
N GLN A 46 7.64 -6.87 5.53
CA GLN A 46 7.04 -8.08 6.09
C GLN A 46 5.74 -8.48 5.37
N ALA A 47 4.87 -7.51 5.05
CA ALA A 47 3.62 -7.76 4.36
C ALA A 47 3.83 -8.29 2.92
N ILE A 48 4.75 -7.69 2.16
CA ILE A 48 5.04 -8.14 0.79
C ILE A 48 5.75 -9.49 0.77
N THR A 49 6.65 -9.75 1.72
CA THR A 49 7.34 -11.05 1.85
C THR A 49 6.35 -12.14 2.19
N PHE A 50 5.46 -11.92 3.17
CA PHE A 50 4.40 -12.87 3.50
C PHE A 50 3.53 -13.19 2.28
N TYR A 51 3.13 -12.17 1.51
CA TYR A 51 2.29 -12.40 0.33
C TYR A 51 3.04 -13.18 -0.76
N LYS A 52 4.32 -12.85 -1.00
CA LYS A 52 5.16 -13.57 -1.95
C LYS A 52 5.29 -15.04 -1.57
N GLU A 53 5.63 -15.32 -0.32
CA GLU A 53 5.74 -16.69 0.20
C GLU A 53 4.41 -17.45 0.14
N TYR A 54 3.29 -16.78 0.44
CA TYR A 54 1.96 -17.37 0.32
C TYR A 54 1.68 -17.85 -1.12
N LEU A 55 2.01 -17.02 -2.11
CA LEU A 55 1.82 -17.31 -3.53
C LEU A 55 2.78 -18.39 -4.03
N ASP A 56 4.07 -18.32 -3.65
CA ASP A 56 5.08 -19.29 -4.09
C ASP A 56 4.76 -20.70 -3.62
N ASN A 57 4.29 -20.83 -2.37
CA ASN A 57 3.82 -22.10 -1.81
C ASN A 57 2.55 -22.65 -2.49
N ARG A 58 1.93 -21.87 -3.38
CA ARG A 58 0.71 -22.19 -4.13
C ARG A 58 0.87 -22.00 -5.63
N ALA A 59 2.10 -22.10 -6.15
CA ALA A 59 2.40 -21.97 -7.59
C ALA A 59 1.86 -20.67 -8.23
N GLY A 60 1.82 -19.58 -7.46
CA GLY A 60 1.33 -18.28 -7.89
C GLY A 60 -0.20 -18.13 -7.89
N GLU A 61 -0.96 -19.10 -7.38
CA GLU A 61 -2.41 -19.02 -7.29
C GLU A 61 -2.84 -17.93 -6.32
N LEU A 62 -3.73 -17.05 -6.79
CA LEU A 62 -4.31 -16.00 -5.95
C LEU A 62 -5.21 -16.59 -4.87
N PRO A 63 -5.19 -16.03 -3.66
CA PRO A 63 -6.11 -16.46 -2.63
C PRO A 63 -7.57 -16.20 -3.01
N SER A 64 -8.48 -17.03 -2.49
CA SER A 64 -9.91 -16.77 -2.59
C SER A 64 -10.28 -15.49 -1.86
N ALA A 65 -11.10 -14.64 -2.47
CA ALA A 65 -11.63 -13.44 -1.81
C ALA A 65 -12.51 -13.84 -0.60
N ASN A 66 -11.97 -13.65 0.59
CA ASN A 66 -12.64 -13.86 1.87
C ASN A 66 -12.29 -12.69 2.82
N THR A 67 -12.88 -12.68 4.02
CA THR A 67 -12.69 -11.60 4.99
C THR A 67 -11.21 -11.35 5.31
N TYR A 68 -10.41 -12.41 5.45
CA TYR A 68 -8.99 -12.26 5.74
C TYR A 68 -8.27 -11.51 4.63
N TRP A 69 -8.44 -11.94 3.37
CA TRP A 69 -7.75 -11.32 2.23
C TRP A 69 -8.26 -9.93 1.90
N HIS A 70 -9.52 -9.63 2.23
CA HIS A 70 -10.04 -8.27 2.19
C HIS A 70 -9.30 -7.36 3.20
N LEU A 71 -9.19 -7.78 4.46
CA LEU A 71 -8.48 -7.01 5.48
C LEU A 71 -6.98 -6.89 5.17
N PHE A 72 -6.38 -7.96 4.65
CA PHE A 72 -4.97 -7.98 4.28
C PHE A 72 -4.69 -6.93 3.20
N ILE A 73 -5.48 -6.92 2.13
CA ILE A 73 -5.24 -6.04 0.99
C ILE A 73 -5.59 -4.58 1.30
N ASP A 74 -6.62 -4.33 2.11
CA ASP A 74 -6.93 -3.01 2.65
C ASP A 74 -5.74 -2.45 3.47
N CYS A 75 -5.21 -3.26 4.38
CA CYS A 75 -4.05 -2.89 5.19
C CYS A 75 -2.80 -2.66 4.32
N CYS A 76 -2.55 -3.49 3.31
CA CYS A 76 -1.42 -3.32 2.39
C CYS A 76 -1.54 -2.05 1.55
N SER A 77 -2.74 -1.72 1.07
CA SER A 77 -2.98 -0.47 0.33
C SER A 77 -2.68 0.75 1.20
N LYS A 78 -3.22 0.80 2.43
CA LYS A 78 -2.95 1.85 3.42
C LYS A 78 -1.46 1.95 3.74
N LEU A 79 -0.79 0.82 3.93
CA LEU A 79 0.64 0.77 4.23
C LEU A 79 1.49 1.30 3.07
N CYS A 80 1.15 0.97 1.82
CA CYS A 80 1.81 1.51 0.63
C CYS A 80 1.63 3.04 0.55
N TYR A 81 0.42 3.54 0.80
CA TYR A 81 0.15 4.98 0.81
C TYR A 81 0.96 5.71 1.89
N PHE A 82 0.92 5.25 3.16
CA PHE A 82 1.63 5.91 4.24
C PHE A 82 3.15 5.85 4.06
N LEU A 83 3.68 4.74 3.53
CA LEU A 83 5.08 4.64 3.19
C LEU A 83 5.44 5.63 2.07
N ALA A 84 4.63 5.71 1.02
CA ALA A 84 4.84 6.67 -0.08
C ALA A 84 4.85 8.12 0.42
N ALA A 85 3.85 8.50 1.22
CA ALA A 85 3.76 9.84 1.81
C ALA A 85 4.96 10.15 2.69
N SER A 86 5.34 9.20 3.57
CA SER A 86 6.50 9.36 4.43
C SER A 86 7.80 9.48 3.64
N THR A 87 7.99 8.66 2.60
CA THR A 87 9.15 8.77 1.71
C THR A 87 9.18 10.12 1.01
N TYR A 88 8.07 10.52 0.37
CA TYR A 88 7.99 11.78 -0.37
C TYR A 88 8.31 13.00 0.48
N TYR A 89 7.68 13.12 1.65
CA TYR A 89 7.89 14.26 2.54
C TYR A 89 9.18 14.17 3.38
N SER A 90 9.82 13.00 3.45
CA SER A 90 11.15 12.85 4.04
C SER A 90 12.29 13.22 3.09
N SER A 91 12.06 13.10 1.77
CA SER A 91 13.05 13.41 0.75
C SER A 91 13.19 14.92 0.56
N ASN A 92 14.41 15.43 0.66
CA ASN A 92 14.70 16.79 0.21
C ASN A 92 14.50 16.89 -1.32
N GLU A 93 14.26 18.10 -1.85
CA GLU A 93 14.02 18.30 -3.29
C GLU A 93 15.11 17.72 -4.21
N LEU A 94 16.35 17.60 -3.71
CA LEU A 94 17.50 17.03 -4.41
C LEU A 94 17.58 15.49 -4.38
N GLN A 95 16.78 14.83 -3.55
CA GLN A 95 16.75 13.37 -3.32
C GLN A 95 15.36 12.76 -3.58
N LYS A 96 14.51 13.45 -4.36
CA LYS A 96 13.22 12.88 -4.74
C LYS A 96 13.48 11.51 -5.37
N THR A 97 12.84 10.48 -4.83
CA THR A 97 12.75 9.13 -5.41
C THR A 97 11.36 8.99 -6.04
N PRO A 98 11.00 9.85 -7.03
CA PRO A 98 9.64 9.94 -7.53
C PRO A 98 9.17 8.60 -8.08
N GLU A 99 10.07 7.80 -8.67
CA GLU A 99 9.73 6.48 -9.22
C GLU A 99 9.21 5.52 -8.14
N LYS A 100 9.90 5.40 -7.00
CA LYS A 100 9.46 4.50 -5.92
C LYS A 100 8.17 4.99 -5.27
N VAL A 101 8.07 6.31 -5.05
CA VAL A 101 6.87 6.93 -4.49
C VAL A 101 5.68 6.74 -5.44
N GLU A 102 5.88 6.97 -6.74
CA GLU A 102 4.87 6.77 -7.78
C GLU A 102 4.40 5.32 -7.82
N GLN A 103 5.32 4.36 -7.78
CA GLN A 103 4.99 2.93 -7.74
C GLN A 103 4.16 2.57 -6.52
N LEU A 104 4.55 3.03 -5.33
CA LEU A 104 3.83 2.79 -4.08
C LEU A 104 2.42 3.39 -4.11
N LEU A 105 2.25 4.59 -4.66
CA LEU A 105 0.94 5.23 -4.81
C LEU A 105 0.07 4.51 -5.84
N THR A 106 0.67 4.07 -6.94
CA THR A 106 -0.01 3.31 -7.99
C THR A 106 -0.56 2.01 -7.42
N VAL A 107 0.27 1.24 -6.71
CA VAL A 107 -0.21 -0.01 -6.09
C VAL A 107 -1.20 0.27 -4.97
N ALA A 108 -1.03 1.31 -4.16
CA ALA A 108 -2.01 1.70 -3.14
C ALA A 108 -3.40 1.91 -3.77
N ALA A 109 -3.47 2.68 -4.87
CA ALA A 109 -4.74 2.94 -5.56
C ALA A 109 -5.37 1.67 -6.14
N TYR A 110 -4.60 0.85 -6.86
CA TYR A 110 -5.11 -0.37 -7.50
C TYR A 110 -5.45 -1.50 -6.52
N SER A 111 -4.80 -1.53 -5.35
CA SER A 111 -5.01 -2.55 -4.33
C SER A 111 -6.05 -2.18 -3.27
N LEU A 112 -6.58 -0.95 -3.27
CA LEU A 112 -7.59 -0.53 -2.30
C LEU A 112 -8.94 -1.22 -2.57
N PRO A 113 -9.44 -2.08 -1.66
CA PRO A 113 -10.75 -2.70 -1.83
C PRO A 113 -11.87 -1.74 -1.41
N SER A 114 -13.12 -2.06 -1.74
CA SER A 114 -14.30 -1.35 -1.21
C SER A 114 -14.26 0.18 -1.40
N ILE A 115 -13.83 0.66 -2.57
CA ILE A 115 -13.62 2.10 -2.84
C ILE A 115 -14.88 2.97 -2.73
N ASP A 116 -16.07 2.36 -2.67
CA ASP A 116 -17.35 3.05 -2.45
C ASP A 116 -17.66 3.29 -0.94
N GLN A 117 -16.82 2.77 -0.04
CA GLN A 117 -16.92 3.08 1.40
C GLN A 117 -16.25 4.42 1.69
N GLU A 118 -16.90 5.26 2.51
CA GLU A 118 -16.46 6.64 2.78
C GLU A 118 -14.99 6.77 3.17
N GLU A 119 -14.50 5.91 4.08
CA GLU A 119 -13.09 5.90 4.49
C GLU A 119 -12.14 5.65 3.30
N ASN A 120 -12.46 4.65 2.48
CA ASN A 120 -11.62 4.26 1.35
C ASN A 120 -11.78 5.23 0.17
N GLU A 121 -12.92 5.90 0.02
CA GLU A 121 -13.11 7.00 -0.95
C GLU A 121 -12.22 8.20 -0.59
N GLN A 122 -12.17 8.57 0.69
CA GLN A 122 -11.31 9.64 1.19
C GLN A 122 -9.83 9.30 1.00
N LEU A 123 -9.42 8.08 1.36
CA LEU A 123 -8.06 7.60 1.15
C LEU A 123 -7.70 7.60 -0.34
N LEU A 124 -8.60 7.12 -1.21
CA LEU A 124 -8.37 7.10 -2.65
C LEU A 124 -8.17 8.51 -3.21
N SER A 125 -8.95 9.47 -2.74
CA SER A 125 -8.80 10.88 -3.09
C SER A 125 -7.43 11.43 -2.64
N ALA A 126 -6.97 11.08 -1.45
CA ALA A 126 -5.66 11.45 -0.94
C ALA A 126 -4.51 10.81 -1.75
N ILE A 127 -4.64 9.54 -2.14
CA ILE A 127 -3.67 8.85 -3.00
C ILE A 127 -3.53 9.59 -4.34
N PHE A 128 -4.63 9.97 -4.99
CA PHE A 128 -4.55 10.69 -6.27
C PHE A 128 -4.01 12.11 -6.13
N ALA A 129 -4.31 12.80 -5.04
CA ALA A 129 -3.74 14.11 -4.76
C ALA A 129 -2.21 14.03 -4.64
N LEU A 130 -1.71 13.10 -3.84
CA LEU A 130 -0.26 12.90 -3.68
C LEU A 130 0.39 12.39 -4.97
N TYR A 131 -0.26 11.48 -5.71
CA TYR A 131 0.23 11.00 -7.01
C TYR A 131 0.39 12.17 -8.00
N ARG A 132 -0.57 13.09 -8.04
CA ARG A 132 -0.50 14.30 -8.87
C ARG A 132 0.69 15.18 -8.48
N GLU A 133 0.95 15.34 -7.19
CA GLU A 133 2.11 16.12 -6.70
C GLU A 133 3.44 15.47 -7.10
N VAL A 134 3.53 14.14 -7.02
CA VAL A 134 4.74 13.36 -7.33
C VAL A 134 5.06 13.38 -8.82
N VAL A 135 4.05 13.14 -9.66
CA VAL A 135 4.23 13.00 -11.11
C VAL A 135 4.17 14.35 -11.82
N GLY A 136 3.42 15.32 -11.29
CA GLY A 136 3.23 16.64 -11.92
C GLY A 136 2.46 16.59 -13.26
N ASN A 137 1.86 15.45 -13.63
CA ASN A 137 1.13 15.25 -14.87
C ASN A 137 -0.35 14.92 -14.58
N GLU A 138 -1.23 15.85 -14.95
CA GLU A 138 -2.68 15.73 -14.74
C GLU A 138 -3.33 14.66 -15.63
N GLU A 139 -2.85 14.47 -16.86
CA GLU A 139 -3.36 13.42 -17.77
C GLU A 139 -3.03 12.03 -17.24
N GLN A 140 -1.80 11.84 -16.75
CA GLN A 140 -1.38 10.58 -16.14
C GLN A 140 -2.16 10.26 -14.87
N THR A 141 -2.40 11.27 -14.03
CA THR A 141 -3.22 11.13 -12.81
C THR A 141 -4.68 10.80 -13.15
N ALA A 142 -5.26 11.45 -14.16
CA ALA A 142 -6.61 11.18 -14.63
C ALA A 142 -6.75 9.76 -15.21
N SER A 143 -5.74 9.32 -15.97
CA SER A 143 -5.67 7.96 -16.53
C SER A 143 -5.67 6.90 -15.42
N LEU A 144 -4.79 7.06 -14.42
CA LEU A 144 -4.74 6.17 -13.26
C LEU A 144 -6.09 6.15 -12.52
N ARG A 145 -6.66 7.32 -12.26
CA ARG A 145 -7.94 7.45 -11.56
C ARG A 145 -9.06 6.70 -12.29
N ASN A 146 -9.19 6.90 -13.60
CA ASN A 146 -10.23 6.24 -14.39
C ASN A 146 -10.06 4.72 -14.37
N ALA A 147 -8.83 4.22 -14.53
CA ALA A 147 -8.54 2.79 -14.48
C ALA A 147 -8.87 2.15 -13.12
N VAL A 148 -8.56 2.83 -12.01
CA VAL A 148 -8.89 2.35 -10.66
C VAL A 148 -10.40 2.33 -10.42
N LEU A 149 -11.12 3.36 -10.88
CA LEU A 149 -12.59 3.41 -10.74
C LEU A 149 -13.29 2.33 -11.58
N GLU A 150 -12.76 1.98 -12.75
CA GLU A 150 -13.26 0.87 -13.57
C GLU A 150 -13.12 -0.49 -12.87
N GLN A 151 -12.11 -0.67 -12.02
CA GLN A 151 -11.88 -1.88 -11.21
C GLN A 151 -12.89 -2.04 -10.05
N LYS A 152 -13.55 -0.96 -9.62
CA LYS A 152 -14.55 -0.97 -8.53
C LYS A 152 -14.06 -1.57 -7.20
N GLY A 153 -12.75 -1.61 -6.95
CA GLY A 153 -12.18 -2.16 -5.72
C GLY A 153 -12.52 -3.64 -5.45
N ALA A 154 -12.74 -4.45 -6.49
CA ALA A 154 -13.02 -5.87 -6.30
C ALA A 154 -11.79 -6.61 -5.75
N VAL A 155 -11.92 -7.25 -4.58
CA VAL A 155 -10.80 -7.89 -3.83
C VAL A 155 -9.92 -8.77 -4.71
N LYS A 156 -10.51 -9.59 -5.59
CA LYS A 156 -9.75 -10.45 -6.51
C LYS A 156 -8.84 -9.64 -7.44
N GLN A 157 -9.32 -8.53 -7.97
CA GLN A 157 -8.54 -7.64 -8.83
C GLN A 157 -7.48 -6.91 -8.00
N CYS A 158 -7.81 -6.46 -6.78
CA CYS A 158 -6.85 -5.83 -5.87
C CYS A 158 -5.66 -6.76 -5.56
N LEU A 159 -5.95 -8.02 -5.23
CA LEU A 159 -4.94 -9.06 -4.99
C LEU A 159 -4.10 -9.36 -6.24
N GLN A 160 -4.72 -9.32 -7.43
CA GLN A 160 -4.02 -9.52 -8.70
C GLN A 160 -3.05 -8.38 -9.00
N GLN A 161 -3.48 -7.12 -8.81
CA GLN A 161 -2.63 -5.94 -8.99
C GLN A 161 -1.48 -5.93 -7.98
N PHE A 162 -1.77 -6.27 -6.72
CA PHE A 162 -0.75 -6.39 -5.68
C PHE A 162 0.24 -7.52 -5.96
N LYS A 163 -0.21 -8.65 -6.52
CA LYS A 163 0.69 -9.72 -6.99
C LYS A 163 1.65 -9.21 -8.05
N ALA A 164 1.14 -8.52 -9.08
CA ALA A 164 1.98 -8.00 -10.15
C ALA A 164 3.02 -6.99 -9.63
N PHE A 165 2.69 -6.23 -8.60
CA PHE A 165 3.62 -5.35 -7.91
C PHE A 165 4.67 -6.13 -7.11
N VAL A 166 4.23 -7.05 -6.24
CA VAL A 166 5.13 -7.86 -5.41
C VAL A 166 6.09 -8.68 -6.27
N ASP A 167 5.67 -9.23 -7.40
CA ASP A 167 6.57 -9.94 -8.31
C ASP A 167 7.71 -9.03 -8.84
N LYS A 168 7.44 -7.73 -9.08
CA LYS A 168 8.45 -6.77 -9.52
C LYS A 168 9.43 -6.39 -8.40
N GLU A 169 8.93 -6.16 -7.20
CA GLU A 169 9.74 -5.79 -6.02
C GLU A 169 10.85 -6.81 -5.68
N PHE A 170 10.69 -8.07 -6.09
CA PHE A 170 11.66 -9.15 -5.86
C PHE A 170 12.48 -9.53 -7.11
N THR A 171 12.26 -8.85 -8.24
CA THR A 171 13.00 -9.10 -9.50
C THR A 171 14.02 -7.99 -9.81
N GLU A 172 13.82 -6.79 -9.26
CA GLU A 172 14.75 -5.65 -9.32
C GLU A 172 15.73 -5.64 -8.15
#